data_AF-A0A928C6I8-F1
#
_entry.id   AF-A0A928C6I8-F1
#
_cell.length_a   1.000
_cell.length_b   1.000
_cell.length_c   1.000
_cell.angle_alpha   90.00
_cell.angle_beta   90.00
_cell.angle_gamma   90.00
#
_symmetry.space_group_name_H-M   'P 1'
#
loop_
_entity.id
_entity.type
_entity.pdbx_description
1 polymer ?
#
loop_
_entity_poly.entity_id
_entity_poly.type
_entity_poly.pdbx_seq_one_letter_code
_entity_poly.pdbx_strand_id
1 'polypeptide(L)'
;MKFSFFHTPKPRTFNYIPRYYNPEQEALEKKKAAMGLDSKLSEREKRRMRIRNAYGYDPDDYKEKSKIGFKTVRYVLFFGLMFFFVYVIFETPFVERFFEMFLSLGK
;
A
#
# COMPACT_ATOMS: atom_id res chain seq x y z
N MET A 1 24.75 12.72 -5.08
CA MET A 1 24.09 11.89 -4.05
C MET A 1 24.23 12.60 -2.71
N LYS A 2 23.14 12.78 -1.95
CA LYS A 2 23.16 13.47 -0.65
C LYS A 2 22.97 12.42 0.45
N PHE A 3 24.03 12.15 1.20
CA PHE A 3 23.97 11.31 2.40
C PHE A 3 23.41 12.16 3.55
N SER A 4 22.21 11.83 4.04
CA SER A 4 21.60 12.48 5.20
C SER A 4 21.77 11.59 6.42
N PHE A 5 22.59 12.01 7.38
CA PHE A 5 22.87 11.27 8.62
C PHE A 5 21.86 11.55 9.75
N PHE A 6 20.96 12.51 9.57
CA PHE A 6 19.95 12.86 10.57
C PHE A 6 18.60 12.28 10.17
N HIS A 7 18.12 11.30 10.94
CA HIS A 7 16.75 10.83 10.86
C HIS A 7 15.85 11.91 11.46
N THR A 8 15.13 12.65 10.62
CA THR A 8 14.00 13.47 11.07
C THR A 8 12.79 12.56 11.23
N PRO A 9 12.37 12.22 12.46
CA PRO A 9 11.16 11.42 12.64
C PRO A 9 9.99 12.19 12.04
N LYS A 10 9.07 11.47 11.38
CA LYS A 10 7.85 12.07 10.86
C LYS A 10 7.11 12.74 12.03
N PRO A 11 6.76 14.05 11.94
CA PRO A 11 6.08 14.72 13.03
C PRO A 11 4.75 13.99 13.33
N ARG A 12 4.38 13.95 14.62
CA ARG A 12 3.08 13.42 15.03
C ARG A 12 1.99 14.25 14.36
N THR A 13 1.20 13.61 13.50
CA THR A 13 0.06 14.27 12.87
C THR A 13 -1.08 14.31 13.88
N PHE A 14 -1.67 15.48 14.07
CA PHE A 14 -2.85 15.62 14.92
C PHE A 14 -4.07 15.26 14.07
N ASN A 15 -4.69 14.12 14.35
CA ASN A 15 -5.93 13.69 13.70
C ASN A 15 -7.11 14.50 14.26
N TYR A 16 -7.09 15.82 14.04
CA TYR A 16 -8.20 16.69 14.45
C TYR A 16 -9.37 16.50 13.52
N ILE A 17 -10.48 16.04 14.09
CA ILE A 17 -11.78 16.08 13.43
C ILE A 17 -12.46 17.36 13.92
N PRO A 18 -12.74 18.34 13.05
CA PRO A 18 -13.44 19.56 13.45
C PRO A 18 -14.79 19.23 14.06
N ARG A 19 -15.21 19.96 15.10
CA ARG A 19 -16.48 19.69 15.82
C ARG A 19 -17.72 19.71 14.91
N TYR A 20 -17.67 20.50 13.83
CA TYR A 20 -18.76 20.63 12.84
C TYR A 20 -18.53 19.80 11.57
N TYR A 21 -17.52 18.95 11.55
CA TYR A 21 -17.24 18.07 10.42
C TYR A 21 -18.15 16.85 10.49
N ASN A 22 -18.93 16.63 9.42
CA ASN A 22 -19.73 15.43 9.25
C ASN A 22 -19.19 14.60 8.07
N PRO A 23 -18.54 13.44 8.34
CA PRO A 23 -17.90 12.63 7.30
C PRO A 23 -18.90 12.05 6.29
N GLU A 24 -20.14 11.81 6.70
CA GLU A 24 -21.15 11.20 5.84
C GLU A 24 -21.64 12.19 4.78
N GLN A 25 -21.82 13.44 5.16
CA GLN A 25 -22.22 14.51 4.24
C GLN A 25 -21.16 14.72 3.17
N GLU A 26 -19.88 14.73 3.55
CA GLU A 26 -18.77 14.90 2.62
C GLU A 26 -18.63 13.72 1.65
N ALA A 27 -18.82 12.48 2.12
CA ALA A 27 -18.79 11.31 1.25
C ALA A 27 -19.91 11.36 0.19
N LEU A 28 -21.09 11.85 0.57
CA LEU A 28 -22.19 12.06 -0.37
C LEU A 28 -21.88 13.20 -1.36
N GLU A 29 -21.27 14.30 -0.91
CA GLU A 29 -20.81 15.38 -1.79
C GLU A 29 -19.75 14.91 -2.79
N LYS A 30 -18.77 14.11 -2.35
CA LYS A 30 -17.72 13.52 -3.20
C LYS A 30 -18.33 12.60 -4.26
N LYS A 31 -19.30 11.76 -3.88
CA LYS A 31 -20.04 10.89 -4.82
C LYS A 31 -20.88 11.68 -5.82
N LYS A 32 -21.56 12.75 -5.37
CA LYS A 32 -22.35 13.63 -6.26
C LYS A 32 -21.45 14.33 -7.30
N ALA A 33 -20.30 14.85 -6.88
CA ALA A 33 -19.34 15.48 -7.78
C ALA A 33 -18.70 14.47 -8.75
N ALA A 34 -18.35 13.27 -8.29
CA ALA A 34 -17.84 12.21 -9.16
C ALA A 34 -18.86 11.77 -10.23
N MET A 35 -20.16 11.85 -9.94
CA MET A 35 -21.24 11.56 -10.89
C MET A 35 -21.55 12.72 -11.85
N GLY A 36 -20.81 13.84 -11.78
CA GLY A 36 -21.03 14.98 -12.67
C GLY A 36 -22.33 15.75 -12.41
N LEU A 37 -22.94 15.59 -11.23
CA LEU A 37 -24.12 16.35 -10.79
C LEU A 37 -23.79 17.79 -10.35
N ASP A 38 -22.72 18.37 -10.90
CA ASP A 38 -22.17 19.69 -10.56
C ASP A 38 -23.18 20.83 -10.77
N SER A 39 -24.19 20.63 -11.62
CA SER A 39 -25.25 21.61 -11.88
C SER A 39 -26.18 21.83 -10.68
N LYS A 40 -26.25 20.89 -9.73
CA LYS A 40 -27.04 21.00 -8.50
C LYS A 40 -26.24 21.36 -7.24
N LEU A 41 -24.91 21.48 -7.35
CA LEU A 41 -24.09 21.89 -6.21
C LEU A 41 -24.23 23.39 -5.98
N SER A 42 -24.43 23.79 -4.72
CA SER A 42 -24.41 25.19 -4.31
C SER A 42 -23.03 25.80 -4.60
N GLU A 43 -22.97 27.08 -4.98
CA GLU A 43 -21.70 27.78 -5.22
C GLU A 43 -20.75 27.73 -4.01
N ARG A 44 -21.31 27.63 -2.80
CA ARG A 44 -20.54 27.42 -1.57
C ARG A 44 -19.86 26.06 -1.53
N GLU A 45 -20.52 25.01 -2.01
CA GLU A 45 -20.03 23.63 -2.04
C GLU A 45 -18.92 23.48 -3.09
N LYS A 46 -19.13 24.05 -4.30
CA LYS A 46 -18.09 24.10 -5.34
C LYS A 46 -16.82 24.81 -4.85
N ARG A 47 -16.97 25.93 -4.13
CA ARG A 47 -15.82 26.65 -3.56
C ARG A 47 -15.07 25.81 -2.53
N ARG A 48 -15.79 25.11 -1.65
CA ARG A 48 -15.19 24.21 -0.66
C ARG A 48 -14.41 23.05 -1.30
N MET A 49 -14.98 22.43 -2.33
CA MET A 49 -14.32 21.37 -3.10
C MET A 49 -13.02 21.84 -3.74
N ARG A 50 -13.03 23.03 -4.37
CA ARG A 50 -11.82 23.61 -4.98
C ARG A 50 -10.72 23.89 -3.96
N ILE A 51 -11.08 24.47 -2.82
CA ILE A 51 -10.14 24.74 -1.71
C ILE A 51 -9.54 23.41 -1.24
N ARG A 52 -10.35 22.39 -0.99
CA ARG A 52 -9.86 21.08 -0.53
C ARG A 52 -8.90 20.42 -1.54
N ASN A 53 -9.26 20.45 -2.82
CA ASN A 53 -8.40 19.92 -3.89
C ASN A 53 -7.08 20.69 -3.99
N ALA A 54 -7.08 22.01 -3.76
CA ALA A 54 -5.87 22.83 -3.76
C ALA A 54 -4.94 22.53 -2.57
N TYR A 55 -5.49 22.19 -1.41
CA TYR A 55 -4.71 21.87 -0.21
C TYR A 55 -4.33 20.38 -0.07
N GLY A 56 -4.74 19.52 -1.02
CA GLY A 56 -4.37 18.10 -1.02
C GLY A 56 -4.83 17.31 0.20
N TYR A 57 -5.81 17.83 0.95
CA TYR A 57 -6.37 17.15 2.11
C TYR A 57 -7.43 16.15 1.63
N ASP A 58 -6.99 14.95 1.25
CA ASP A 58 -7.88 13.81 1.10
C ASP A 58 -7.56 12.82 2.25
N PRO A 59 -8.44 12.71 3.27
CA PRO A 59 -8.19 11.84 4.42
C PRO A 59 -8.06 10.37 4.04
N ASP A 60 -8.57 9.98 2.86
CA ASP A 60 -8.47 8.63 2.31
C ASP A 60 -7.07 8.34 1.72
N ASP A 61 -6.34 9.36 1.27
CA ASP A 61 -5.02 9.21 0.62
C ASP A 61 -3.93 8.74 1.61
N TYR A 62 -4.13 8.99 2.91
CA TYR A 62 -3.26 8.45 3.97
C TYR A 62 -3.42 6.94 4.18
N LYS A 63 -4.60 6.36 3.91
CA LYS A 63 -4.84 4.93 4.07
C LYS A 63 -4.34 4.12 2.88
N GLU A 64 -4.25 4.72 1.70
CA GLU A 64 -3.92 4.01 0.46
C GLU A 64 -2.42 3.78 0.26
N LYS A 65 -1.56 4.67 0.79
CA LYS A 65 -0.09 4.58 0.64
C LYS A 65 0.58 3.39 1.34
N SER A 66 -0.13 2.64 2.20
CA SER A 66 0.43 1.48 2.90
C SER A 66 0.41 0.17 2.08
N LYS A 67 -0.30 0.12 0.95
CA LYS A 67 -0.49 -1.12 0.17
C LYS A 67 0.62 -1.43 -0.83
N ILE A 68 1.50 -0.46 -1.11
CA ILE A 68 2.56 -0.59 -2.13
C ILE A 68 3.73 -1.47 -1.66
N GLY A 69 3.89 -1.72 -0.35
CA GLY A 69 5.00 -2.54 0.18
C GLY A 69 4.78 -4.05 0.11
N PHE A 70 3.56 -4.53 0.32
CA PHE A 70 3.33 -5.98 0.54
C PHE A 70 3.50 -6.82 -0.73
N LYS A 71 3.09 -6.32 -1.90
CA LYS A 71 3.21 -7.07 -3.16
C LYS A 71 4.68 -7.26 -3.56
N THR A 72 5.47 -6.20 -3.50
CA THR A 72 6.90 -6.23 -3.87
C THR A 72 7.71 -7.10 -2.91
N VAL A 73 7.49 -7.00 -1.60
CA VAL A 73 8.15 -7.85 -0.59
C VAL A 73 7.84 -9.32 -0.81
N ARG A 74 6.58 -9.64 -1.13
CA ARG A 74 6.17 -11.02 -1.46
C ARG A 74 6.95 -11.56 -2.65
N TYR A 75 7.07 -10.80 -3.75
CA TYR A 75 7.83 -11.27 -4.92
C TYR A 75 9.32 -11.47 -4.62
N VAL A 76 9.93 -10.57 -3.86
CA VAL A 76 11.36 -10.70 -3.47
C VAL A 76 11.58 -11.95 -2.64
N LEU A 77 10.68 -12.25 -1.69
CA LEU A 77 10.75 -13.49 -0.90
C LEU A 77 10.63 -14.74 -1.77
N PHE A 78 9.65 -14.79 -2.68
CA PHE A 78 9.48 -15.95 -3.57
C PHE A 78 10.68 -16.13 -4.51
N PHE A 79 11.21 -15.05 -5.09
CA PHE A 79 12.40 -15.13 -5.92
C PHE A 79 13.63 -15.58 -5.12
N GLY A 80 13.85 -15.03 -3.93
CA GLY A 80 14.96 -15.44 -3.07
C GLY A 80 14.88 -16.93 -2.68
N LEU A 81 13.69 -17.40 -2.31
CA LEU A 81 13.45 -18.80 -1.99
C LEU A 81 13.67 -19.71 -3.20
N MET A 82 13.22 -19.30 -4.39
CA MET A 82 13.41 -20.04 -5.64
C MET A 82 14.90 -20.18 -5.97
N PHE A 83 15.66 -19.08 -5.93
CA PHE A 83 17.11 -19.13 -6.17
C PHE A 83 17.85 -19.97 -5.13
N PHE A 84 17.42 -19.91 -3.86
CA PHE A 84 17.95 -20.78 -2.82
C PHE A 84 17.74 -22.26 -3.14
N PHE A 85 16.52 -22.67 -3.53
CA PHE A 85 16.26 -24.06 -3.91
C PHE A 85 17.05 -24.49 -5.16
N VAL A 86 17.14 -23.63 -6.17
CA VAL A 86 17.97 -23.91 -7.35
C VAL A 86 19.42 -24.14 -6.94
N TYR A 87 19.99 -23.26 -6.11
CA TYR A 87 21.35 -23.41 -5.62
C TYR A 87 21.56 -24.74 -4.87
N VAL A 88 20.66 -25.08 -3.94
CA VAL A 88 20.73 -26.34 -3.19
C VAL A 88 20.64 -27.56 -4.13
N ILE A 89 19.73 -27.54 -5.09
CA ILE A 89 19.54 -28.65 -6.05
C ILE A 89 20.78 -28.89 -6.92
N PHE A 90 21.45 -27.82 -7.38
CA PHE A 90 22.59 -27.94 -8.30
C PHE A 90 23.93 -28.17 -7.58
N GLU A 91 24.17 -27.53 -6.44
CA GLU A 91 25.49 -27.58 -5.78
C GLU A 91 25.63 -28.78 -4.82
N THR A 92 24.51 -29.32 -4.34
CA THR A 92 24.54 -30.44 -3.38
C THR A 92 24.02 -31.73 -4.01
N PRO A 93 24.56 -32.91 -3.65
CA PRO A 93 24.01 -34.21 -4.05
C PRO A 93 22.69 -34.51 -3.31
N PHE A 94 21.98 -33.48 -2.87
CA PHE A 94 20.69 -33.59 -2.19
C PHE A 94 19.68 -34.35 -3.03
N VAL A 95 19.66 -34.12 -4.34
CA VAL A 95 18.77 -34.83 -5.28
C VAL A 95 19.04 -36.32 -5.26
N GLU A 96 20.30 -36.73 -5.37
CA GLU A 96 20.72 -38.14 -5.37
C GLU A 96 20.35 -38.82 -4.06
N ARG A 97 20.70 -38.21 -2.92
CA ARG A 97 20.35 -38.72 -1.58
C ARG A 97 18.84 -38.77 -1.34
N PHE A 98 18.10 -37.80 -1.85
CA PHE A 98 16.65 -37.77 -1.76
C PHE A 98 16.02 -38.92 -2.54
N PHE A 99 16.49 -39.19 -3.76
CA PHE A 99 16.04 -40.32 -4.55
C PHE A 99 16.41 -41.67 -3.91
N GLU A 100 17.63 -41.81 -3.39
CA GLU A 100 18.06 -43.01 -2.67
C GLU A 100 17.18 -43.30 -1.46
N MET A 101 16.90 -42.28 -0.65
CA MET A 101 16.02 -42.39 0.52
C MET A 101 14.58 -42.73 0.13
N PHE A 102 14.07 -42.18 -0.97
CA PHE A 102 12.72 -42.49 -1.45
C PHE A 102 12.61 -43.90 -2.01
N LEU A 103 13.61 -44.34 -2.79
CA LEU A 103 13.71 -45.70 -3.31
C LEU A 103 13.93 -46.74 -2.20
N SER A 104 14.65 -46.38 -1.13
CA SER A 104 14.85 -47.28 0.02
C SER A 104 13.62 -47.41 0.90
N LEU A 105 12.72 -46.42 0.89
CA LEU A 105 11.46 -46.44 1.66
C LEU A 105 10.36 -47.25 0.97
N GLY A 106 10.51 -47.51 -0.34
CA GLY A 106 9.57 -48.28 -1.16
C GLY A 106 9.84 -49.79 -1.23
N LYS A 107 10.84 -50.29 -0.49
CA LYS A 107 11.12 -51.72 -0.27
C LYS A 107 10.85 -52.07 1.18
#